data_AF-A0A1F8BJC8-F1
#
_entry.id   AF-A0A1F8BJC8-F1
#
_cell.length_a   1.000
_cell.length_b   1.000
_cell.length_c   1.000
_cell.angle_alpha   90.00
_cell.angle_beta   90.00
_cell.angle_gamma   90.00
#
_symmetry.space_group_name_H-M   'P 1'
#
loop_
_entity.id
_entity.type
_entity.pdbx_description
1 polymer ?
#
loop_
_entity_poly.entity_id
_entity_poly.type
_entity_poly.pdbx_seq_one_letter_code
_entity_poly.pdbx_strand_id
1 'polypeptide(L)'
;MTAYIKKSLTAVRQGFTLIELLIVIAILGVLAVVVLVAINPVQQLARARDAGRIDTVAQLGRAVQAYYTTNSGVYPVDFTELTTSGEIAQVPGEVTNSLTSLCTTATGTVQNGWCYESDTDSFILWSNLESDQNLNMGTCTTADGAYTSYLSLAGRSCVVCGTTTPGPDVDETACLN
;
A
#
# COMPACT_ATOMS: atom_id res chain seq x y z
N MET A 1 -45.45 -26.02 -63.56
CA MET A 1 -45.50 -26.29 -62.10
C MET A 1 -44.24 -27.09 -61.75
N THR A 2 -43.13 -26.42 -61.48
CA THR A 2 -41.80 -27.02 -61.26
C THR A 2 -41.56 -27.14 -59.76
N ALA A 3 -41.44 -28.38 -59.27
CA ALA A 3 -41.14 -28.68 -57.87
C ALA A 3 -39.62 -28.65 -57.62
N TYR A 4 -39.17 -27.81 -56.68
CA TYR A 4 -37.78 -27.73 -56.23
C TYR A 4 -37.55 -28.65 -55.02
N ILE A 5 -36.58 -29.56 -55.10
CA ILE A 5 -36.20 -30.46 -54.02
C ILE A 5 -35.30 -29.70 -53.02
N LYS A 6 -35.80 -29.50 -51.80
CA LYS A 6 -35.08 -28.88 -50.69
C LYS A 6 -34.14 -29.92 -50.05
N LYS A 7 -32.84 -29.89 -50.38
CA LYS A 7 -31.83 -30.74 -49.73
C LYS A 7 -31.56 -30.20 -48.31
N SER A 8 -32.14 -30.87 -47.31
CA SER A 8 -31.87 -30.64 -45.89
C SER A 8 -30.44 -31.06 -45.56
N LEU A 9 -29.54 -30.09 -45.38
CA LEU A 9 -28.20 -30.30 -44.81
C LEU A 9 -28.36 -30.53 -43.30
N THR A 10 -28.47 -31.78 -42.88
CA THR A 10 -28.51 -32.17 -41.47
C THR A 10 -27.16 -31.83 -40.84
N ALA A 11 -27.12 -30.78 -40.02
CA ALA A 11 -25.92 -30.41 -39.27
C ALA A 11 -25.60 -31.52 -38.26
N VAL A 12 -24.52 -32.25 -38.48
CA VAL A 12 -24.00 -33.24 -37.53
C VAL A 12 -23.58 -32.49 -36.27
N ARG A 13 -24.38 -32.58 -35.21
CA ARG A 13 -24.00 -32.07 -33.89
C ARG A 13 -22.91 -32.98 -33.34
N GLN A 14 -21.66 -32.54 -33.46
CA GLN A 14 -20.52 -33.16 -32.79
C GLN A 14 -20.62 -32.82 -31.30
N GLY A 15 -20.84 -33.83 -30.46
CA GLY A 15 -20.76 -33.70 -29.01
C GLY A 15 -19.32 -33.88 -28.55
N PHE A 16 -18.93 -33.14 -27.51
CA PHE A 16 -17.66 -33.38 -26.81
C PHE A 16 -17.69 -34.78 -26.18
N THR A 17 -16.60 -35.52 -26.31
CA THR A 17 -16.45 -36.78 -25.59
C THR A 17 -16.16 -36.52 -24.11
N LEU A 18 -16.63 -37.39 -23.22
CA LEU A 18 -16.33 -37.30 -21.79
C LEU A 18 -14.81 -37.36 -21.53
N ILE A 19 -14.08 -38.11 -22.36
CA ILE A 19 -12.64 -38.23 -22.25
C ILE A 19 -11.91 -36.94 -22.63
N GLU A 20 -12.39 -36.21 -23.66
CA GLU A 20 -11.84 -34.90 -24.03
C GLU A 20 -12.00 -33.88 -22.90
N LEU A 21 -13.13 -33.87 -22.21
CA LEU A 21 -13.33 -32.95 -21.10
C LEU A 21 -12.46 -33.32 -19.89
N LEU A 22 -12.28 -34.63 -19.63
CA LEU A 22 -11.47 -35.13 -18.53
C LEU A 22 -9.98 -34.77 -18.67
N ILE A 23 -9.40 -34.92 -19.87
CA ILE A 23 -8.00 -34.53 -20.10
C ILE A 23 -7.80 -33.01 -20.01
N VAL A 24 -8.80 -32.21 -20.40
CA VAL A 24 -8.71 -30.75 -20.33
C VAL A 24 -8.67 -30.28 -18.88
N ILE A 25 -9.56 -30.76 -18.02
CA ILE A 25 -9.55 -30.36 -16.61
C ILE A 25 -8.28 -30.86 -15.89
N ALA A 26 -7.73 -32.02 -16.32
CA ALA A 26 -6.47 -32.51 -15.81
C ALA A 26 -5.30 -31.58 -16.17
N ILE A 27 -5.22 -31.14 -17.43
CA ILE A 27 -4.19 -30.19 -17.89
C ILE A 27 -4.37 -28.82 -17.22
N LEU A 28 -5.61 -28.32 -17.11
CA LEU A 28 -5.91 -27.05 -16.43
C LEU A 28 -5.49 -27.10 -14.95
N GLY A 29 -5.70 -28.23 -14.27
CA GLY A 29 -5.26 -28.43 -12.89
C GLY A 29 -3.74 -28.33 -12.74
N VAL A 30 -2.98 -28.97 -13.64
CA VAL A 30 -1.51 -28.91 -13.61
C VAL A 30 -1.00 -27.50 -13.88
N LEU A 31 -1.54 -26.83 -14.91
CA LEU A 31 -1.13 -25.47 -15.25
C LEU A 31 -1.44 -24.48 -14.13
N ALA A 32 -2.58 -24.62 -13.45
CA ALA A 32 -2.96 -23.74 -12.34
C ALA A 32 -1.96 -23.82 -11.17
N VAL A 33 -1.49 -25.01 -10.80
CA VAL A 33 -0.50 -25.18 -9.71
C VAL A 33 0.84 -24.54 -10.07
N VAL A 34 1.31 -24.73 -11.30
CA VAL A 34 2.58 -24.13 -11.76
C VAL A 34 2.54 -22.61 -11.70
N VAL A 35 1.43 -22.00 -12.13
CA VAL A 35 1.26 -20.54 -12.10
C VAL A 35 1.25 -20.00 -10.67
N LEU A 36 0.59 -20.68 -9.73
CA LEU A 36 0.53 -20.25 -8.32
C LEU A 36 1.90 -20.28 -7.64
N VAL A 37 2.76 -21.27 -7.96
CA VAL A 37 4.13 -21.32 -7.43
C VAL A 37 5.00 -20.20 -8.02
N ALA A 38 4.75 -19.82 -9.28
CA ALA A 38 5.52 -18.79 -9.97
C ALA A 38 5.18 -17.35 -9.49
N ILE A 39 3.92 -17.10 -9.12
CA ILE A 39 3.43 -15.78 -8.73
C ILE A 39 3.22 -15.79 -7.22
N ASN A 40 4.20 -15.35 -6.42
CA ASN A 40 4.04 -15.21 -4.97
C ASN A 40 2.90 -14.22 -4.66
N PRO A 41 1.67 -14.69 -4.37
CA PRO A 41 0.49 -13.82 -4.32
C PRO A 41 0.48 -13.00 -3.03
N VAL A 42 1.11 -13.53 -1.98
CA VAL A 42 1.27 -12.86 -0.69
C VAL A 42 2.08 -11.58 -0.86
N GLN A 43 3.19 -11.65 -1.60
CA GLN A 43 4.01 -10.48 -1.87
C GLN A 43 3.25 -9.44 -2.72
N GLN A 44 2.46 -9.87 -3.70
CA GLN A 44 1.70 -8.93 -4.54
C GLN A 44 0.63 -8.18 -3.75
N LEU A 45 -0.04 -8.87 -2.82
CA LEU A 45 -1.01 -8.23 -1.93
C LEU A 45 -0.34 -7.26 -0.95
N ALA A 46 0.84 -7.61 -0.43
CA ALA A 46 1.62 -6.70 0.41
C ALA A 46 2.02 -5.43 -0.35
N ARG A 47 2.51 -5.56 -1.60
CA ARG A 47 2.83 -4.40 -2.46
C ARG A 47 1.62 -3.49 -2.70
N ALA A 48 0.43 -4.06 -2.90
CA ALA A 48 -0.78 -3.29 -3.11
C ALA A 48 -1.17 -2.48 -1.85
N ARG A 49 -1.03 -3.05 -0.66
CA ARG A 49 -1.24 -2.33 0.61
C ARG A 49 -0.19 -1.24 0.83
N ASP A 50 1.07 -1.54 0.55
CA ASP A 50 2.17 -0.59 0.66
C ASP A 50 2.00 0.62 -0.26
N ALA A 51 1.53 0.43 -1.50
CA ALA A 51 1.20 1.53 -2.39
C ALA A 51 0.15 2.48 -1.75
N GLY A 52 -0.90 1.92 -1.15
CA GLY A 52 -1.90 2.69 -0.42
C GLY A 52 -1.32 3.43 0.80
N ARG A 53 -0.38 2.81 1.52
CA ARG A 53 0.32 3.44 2.65
C ARG A 53 1.17 4.62 2.21
N ILE A 54 1.93 4.46 1.13
CA ILE A 54 2.77 5.52 0.55
C ILE A 54 1.92 6.71 0.14
N ASP A 55 0.83 6.48 -0.59
CA ASP A 55 -0.08 7.53 -1.03
C ASP A 55 -0.75 8.24 0.16
N THR A 56 -1.15 7.48 1.18
CA THR A 56 -1.78 8.03 2.38
C THR A 56 -0.81 8.89 3.19
N VAL A 57 0.44 8.45 3.38
CA VAL A 57 1.50 9.25 4.01
C VAL A 57 1.75 10.54 3.24
N ALA A 58 1.81 10.46 1.90
CA ALA A 58 2.01 11.63 1.05
C ALA A 58 0.86 12.64 1.15
N GLN A 59 -0.39 12.17 1.16
CA GLN A 59 -1.57 13.02 1.24
C GLN A 59 -1.72 13.66 2.63
N LEU A 60 -1.58 12.86 3.70
CA LEU A 60 -1.67 13.37 5.07
C LEU A 60 -0.50 14.32 5.39
N GLY A 61 0.73 14.02 4.97
CA GLY A 61 1.87 14.92 5.18
C GLY A 61 1.67 16.29 4.52
N ARG A 62 1.11 16.32 3.30
CA ARG A 62 0.74 17.58 2.62
C ARG A 62 -0.38 18.32 3.36
N ALA A 63 -1.38 17.60 3.87
CA ALA A 63 -2.47 18.21 4.62
C ALA A 63 -2.00 18.80 5.95
N VAL A 64 -1.08 18.12 6.66
CA VAL A 64 -0.41 18.65 7.86
C VAL A 64 0.36 19.93 7.53
N GLN A 65 1.08 19.93 6.40
CA GLN A 65 1.84 21.11 5.97
C GLN A 65 0.91 22.27 5.57
N ALA A 66 -0.22 21.99 4.92
CA ALA A 66 -1.24 22.99 4.62
C ALA A 66 -1.83 23.58 5.92
N TYR A 67 -2.18 22.72 6.88
CA TYR A 67 -2.66 23.14 8.21
C TYR A 67 -1.67 24.07 8.92
N TYR A 68 -0.38 23.73 8.89
CA TYR A 68 0.67 24.57 9.48
C TYR A 68 0.65 25.99 8.89
N THR A 69 0.47 26.12 7.57
CA THR A 69 0.40 27.43 6.91
C THR A 69 -0.87 28.22 7.24
N THR A 70 -2.00 27.53 7.47
CA THR A 70 -3.29 28.18 7.76
C THR A 70 -3.49 28.47 9.25
N ASN A 71 -2.79 27.76 10.15
CA ASN A 71 -2.96 27.84 11.61
C ASN A 71 -1.76 28.47 12.33
N SER A 72 -1.20 29.55 11.74
CA SER A 72 -0.16 30.38 12.37
C SER A 72 1.13 29.62 12.74
N GLY A 73 1.51 28.61 11.97
CA GLY A 73 2.74 27.86 12.20
C GLY A 73 2.64 26.84 13.34
N VAL A 74 1.44 26.32 13.61
CA VAL A 74 1.22 25.25 14.59
C VAL A 74 0.83 23.98 13.85
N TYR A 75 1.49 22.86 14.17
CA TYR A 75 1.11 21.55 13.65
C TYR A 75 -0.13 21.01 14.36
N PRO A 76 -0.96 20.21 13.68
CA PRO A 76 -2.15 19.66 14.28
C PRO A 76 -1.78 18.65 15.36
N VAL A 77 -2.51 18.63 16.49
CA VAL A 77 -2.27 17.63 17.55
C VAL A 77 -2.72 16.24 17.12
N ASP A 78 -3.73 16.17 16.24
CA ASP A 78 -4.23 14.94 15.63
C ASP A 78 -4.90 15.21 14.27
N PHE A 79 -5.23 14.15 13.54
CA PHE A 79 -5.82 14.27 12.20
C PHE A 79 -7.28 14.75 12.19
N THR A 80 -7.96 14.79 13.33
CA THR A 80 -9.31 15.37 13.45
C THR A 80 -9.27 16.87 13.25
N GLU A 81 -8.18 17.55 13.66
CA GLU A 81 -8.00 18.98 13.38
C GLU A 81 -7.92 19.28 11.89
N LEU A 82 -7.30 18.38 11.10
CA LEU A 82 -7.27 18.50 9.63
C LEU A 82 -8.67 18.39 9.02
N THR A 83 -9.54 17.54 9.57
CA THR A 83 -10.94 17.47 9.12
C THR A 83 -11.75 18.69 9.51
N THR A 84 -11.50 19.24 10.70
CA THR A 84 -12.25 20.37 11.25
C THR A 84 -11.87 21.69 10.57
N SER A 85 -10.59 21.85 10.25
CA SER A 85 -10.05 23.00 9.49
C SER A 85 -10.33 22.92 7.99
N GLY A 86 -10.68 21.73 7.46
CA GLY A 86 -11.06 21.53 6.07
C GLY A 86 -9.91 21.16 5.12
N GLU A 87 -8.74 20.80 5.65
CA GLU A 87 -7.59 20.35 4.85
C GLU A 87 -7.81 18.96 4.24
N ILE A 88 -8.63 18.12 4.91
CA ILE A 88 -9.07 16.82 4.41
C ILE A 88 -10.57 16.63 4.68
N ALA A 89 -11.24 15.85 3.84
CA ALA A 89 -12.68 15.58 4.02
C ALA A 89 -12.97 14.56 5.13
N GLN A 90 -12.05 13.60 5.33
CA GLN A 90 -12.17 12.55 6.33
C GLN A 90 -10.77 11.98 6.63
N VAL A 91 -10.54 11.56 7.88
CA VAL A 91 -9.33 10.78 8.20
C VAL A 91 -9.48 9.39 7.57
N PRO A 92 -8.47 8.90 6.82
CA PRO A 92 -8.49 7.54 6.32
C PRO A 92 -8.69 6.54 7.46
N GLY A 93 -9.65 5.61 7.33
CA GLY A 93 -10.00 4.68 8.42
C GLY A 93 -8.87 3.73 8.86
N GLU A 94 -7.84 3.58 8.02
CA GLU A 94 -6.63 2.81 8.33
C GLU A 94 -5.73 3.52 9.36
N VAL A 95 -5.87 4.85 9.50
CA VAL A 95 -5.08 5.70 10.38
C VAL A 95 -5.92 6.04 11.61
N THR A 96 -5.45 5.67 12.80
CA THR A 96 -6.15 5.98 14.05
C THR A 96 -5.86 7.41 14.49
N ASN A 97 -6.91 8.14 14.87
CA ASN A 97 -6.87 9.58 15.18
C ASN A 97 -6.12 9.95 16.48
N SER A 98 -5.43 9.03 17.17
CA SER A 98 -4.82 9.31 18.48
C SER A 98 -3.33 8.98 18.45
N LEU A 99 -2.53 10.00 18.17
CA LEU A 99 -1.09 9.89 17.92
C LEU A 99 -0.28 10.78 18.87
N THR A 100 -0.72 10.85 20.13
CA THR A 100 -0.06 11.64 21.19
C THR A 100 1.08 10.88 21.89
N SER A 101 1.57 9.74 21.34
CA SER A 101 2.69 8.99 21.93
C SER A 101 3.89 8.96 20.98
N LEU A 102 5.02 9.48 21.46
CA LEU A 102 6.34 9.53 20.84
C LEU A 102 6.62 8.27 19.98
N CYS A 103 6.82 8.47 18.67
CA CYS A 103 7.21 7.45 17.69
C CYS A 103 8.62 6.85 17.94
N THR A 104 9.33 7.39 18.95
CA THR A 104 10.77 7.25 19.17
C THR A 104 11.16 6.41 20.37
N THR A 105 10.26 6.14 21.32
CA THR A 105 10.58 5.25 22.43
C THR A 105 10.22 3.82 22.07
N ALA A 106 10.96 2.83 22.57
CA ALA A 106 10.61 1.40 22.48
C ALA A 106 9.24 1.05 23.13
N THR A 107 8.55 2.05 23.67
CA THR A 107 7.23 2.03 24.32
C THR A 107 6.20 2.88 23.57
N GLY A 108 6.61 3.58 22.49
CA GLY A 108 5.73 4.31 21.59
C GLY A 108 4.75 3.35 20.95
N THR A 109 3.45 3.58 21.16
CA THR A 109 2.44 2.64 20.69
C THR A 109 2.15 2.95 19.22
N VAL A 110 2.83 2.23 18.33
CA VAL A 110 2.49 2.22 16.90
C VAL A 110 1.06 1.68 16.79
N GLN A 111 0.11 2.53 16.44
CA GLN A 111 -1.27 2.10 16.28
C GLN A 111 -1.49 1.65 14.84
N ASN A 112 -1.85 0.39 14.65
CA ASN A 112 -2.12 -0.21 13.35
C ASN A 112 -1.01 -0.01 12.30
N GLY A 113 0.26 0.13 12.74
CA GLY A 113 1.38 0.34 11.83
C GLY A 113 1.59 1.79 11.37
N TRP A 114 0.95 2.75 12.05
CA TRP A 114 1.07 4.18 11.76
C TRP A 114 1.64 4.93 12.96
N CYS A 115 2.36 6.01 12.66
CA CYS A 115 2.80 6.96 13.67
C CYS A 115 2.81 8.38 13.12
N TYR A 116 2.36 9.31 13.94
CA TYR A 116 2.47 10.75 13.72
C TYR A 116 3.01 11.36 15.00
N GLU A 117 3.97 12.25 14.88
CA GLU A 117 4.50 13.01 15.98
C GLU A 117 4.82 14.41 15.47
N SER A 118 4.48 15.42 16.25
CA SER A 118 4.83 16.81 15.96
C SER A 118 5.41 17.47 17.20
N ASP A 119 6.38 18.35 16.95
CA ASP A 119 6.87 19.34 17.87
C ASP A 119 6.50 20.73 17.31
N THR A 120 6.98 21.77 17.96
CA THR A 120 6.82 23.18 17.56
C THR A 120 7.38 23.50 16.18
N ASP A 121 8.51 22.90 15.80
CA ASP A 121 9.22 23.24 14.55
C ASP A 121 9.10 22.16 13.46
N SER A 122 8.89 20.90 13.83
CA SER A 122 8.89 19.76 12.91
C SER A 122 7.82 18.74 13.22
N PHE A 123 7.36 18.02 12.20
CA PHE A 123 6.59 16.79 12.37
C PHE A 123 7.21 15.64 11.58
N ILE A 124 6.86 14.43 12.00
CA ILE A 124 7.09 13.19 11.29
C ILE A 124 5.78 12.39 11.22
N LEU A 125 5.52 11.82 10.03
CA LEU A 125 4.46 10.85 9.81
C LEU A 125 5.07 9.64 9.12
N TRP A 126 4.85 8.43 9.63
CA TRP A 126 5.33 7.22 8.96
C TRP A 126 4.39 6.02 9.13
N SER A 127 4.58 5.04 8.24
CA SER A 127 3.95 3.72 8.33
C SER A 127 4.92 2.61 7.93
N ASN A 128 4.76 1.42 8.50
CA ASN A 128 5.54 0.25 8.12
C ASN A 128 5.15 -0.24 6.71
N LEU A 129 6.14 -0.64 5.92
CA LEU A 129 5.93 -1.33 4.66
C LEU A 129 6.02 -2.83 4.91
N GLU A 130 5.00 -3.57 4.47
CA GLU A 130 4.90 -5.03 4.67
C GLU A 130 5.64 -5.82 3.60
N SER A 131 5.88 -5.21 2.45
CA SER A 131 6.50 -5.87 1.32
C SER A 131 8.01 -5.95 1.50
N ASP A 132 8.53 -7.18 1.48
CA ASP A 132 9.97 -7.46 1.28
C ASP A 132 10.56 -6.92 -0.02
N GLN A 133 9.85 -6.11 -0.82
CA GLN A 133 10.42 -5.50 -2.02
C GLN A 133 11.58 -4.59 -1.71
N ASN A 134 11.48 -3.76 -0.68
CA ASN A 134 12.56 -2.84 -0.33
C ASN A 134 13.80 -3.59 0.18
N LEU A 135 13.61 -4.77 0.79
CA LEU A 135 14.70 -5.68 1.16
C LEU A 135 15.31 -6.37 -0.08
N ASN A 136 14.46 -6.79 -1.03
CA ASN A 136 14.88 -7.53 -2.22
C ASN A 136 15.46 -6.64 -3.35
N MET A 137 15.20 -5.34 -3.32
CA MET A 137 15.78 -4.36 -4.28
C MET A 137 17.13 -3.79 -3.82
N GLY A 138 17.67 -4.26 -2.68
CA GLY A 138 18.92 -3.76 -2.10
C GLY A 138 18.79 -2.37 -1.47
N THR A 139 17.56 -1.88 -1.32
CA THR A 139 17.22 -0.58 -0.75
C THR A 139 17.35 -0.59 0.77
N CYS A 140 16.93 -1.68 1.42
CA CYS A 140 17.09 -1.96 2.85
C CYS A 140 17.93 -3.22 3.08
N THR A 141 18.65 -3.33 4.20
CA THR A 141 19.34 -4.58 4.54
C THR A 141 18.37 -5.58 5.15
N THR A 142 18.67 -6.89 5.11
CA THR A 142 17.80 -7.94 5.67
C THR A 142 17.58 -7.86 7.19
N ALA A 143 18.30 -6.98 7.88
CA ALA A 143 18.14 -6.71 9.32
C ALA A 143 17.28 -5.46 9.61
N ASP A 144 16.91 -4.70 8.58
CA ASP A 144 16.17 -3.44 8.71
C ASP A 144 14.67 -3.62 8.44
N GLY A 145 13.84 -2.80 9.10
CA GLY A 145 12.48 -2.54 8.68
C GLY A 145 12.44 -1.49 7.56
N ALA A 146 11.43 -1.58 6.69
CA ALA A 146 11.15 -0.58 5.67
C ALA A 146 9.93 0.26 6.08
N TYR A 147 10.04 1.57 5.96
CA TYR A 147 9.01 2.52 6.37
C TYR A 147 8.78 3.54 5.25
N THR A 148 7.53 3.95 5.03
CA THR A 148 7.23 5.15 4.27
C THR A 148 7.06 6.29 5.26
N SER A 149 7.77 7.39 5.08
CA SER A 149 7.72 8.55 5.98
C SER A 149 7.52 9.86 5.21
N TYR A 150 6.95 10.84 5.88
CA TYR A 150 6.88 12.24 5.45
C TYR A 150 7.54 13.08 6.53
N LEU A 151 8.52 13.88 6.12
CA LEU A 151 9.24 14.78 6.99
C LEU A 151 8.92 16.23 6.63
N SER A 152 8.69 17.04 7.65
CA SER A 152 8.50 18.49 7.52
C SER A 152 9.63 19.19 6.75
N LEU A 153 10.90 18.86 7.04
CA LEU A 153 12.07 19.43 6.35
C LEU A 153 12.12 19.06 4.86
N ALA A 154 11.82 17.80 4.54
CA ALA A 154 11.87 17.30 3.16
C ALA A 154 10.70 17.78 2.30
N GLY A 155 9.55 18.07 2.91
CA GLY A 155 8.32 18.45 2.21
C GLY A 155 7.84 17.40 1.19
N ARG A 156 8.27 16.14 1.34
CA ARG A 156 7.90 15.01 0.48
C ARG A 156 7.85 13.71 1.27
N SER A 157 7.07 12.76 0.78
CA SER A 157 7.11 11.36 1.24
C SER A 157 8.29 10.62 0.64
N CYS A 158 8.95 9.76 1.41
CA CYS A 158 10.04 8.90 0.96
C CYS A 158 10.03 7.55 1.69
N VAL A 159 10.82 6.60 1.18
CA VAL A 159 11.04 5.31 1.86
C VAL A 159 12.34 5.41 2.66
N VAL A 160 12.27 4.97 3.92
CA VAL A 160 13.39 4.94 4.88
C VAL A 160 13.57 3.52 5.40
N CYS A 161 14.82 3.10 5.54
CA CYS A 161 15.19 1.78 6.06
C CYS A 161 15.92 1.96 7.41
N GLY A 162 15.64 1.10 8.38
CA GLY A 162 16.39 1.06 9.62
C GLY A 162 15.97 -0.05 10.59
N THR A 163 16.86 -0.39 11.51
CA THR A 163 16.60 -1.38 12.58
C THR A 163 15.65 -0.86 13.67
N THR A 164 15.45 0.45 13.74
CA THR A 164 14.51 1.13 14.64
C THR A 164 13.48 1.90 13.84
N THR A 165 12.37 2.25 14.47
CA THR A 165 11.37 3.12 13.86
C THR A 165 11.96 4.48 13.53
N PRO A 166 11.50 5.14 12.46
CA PRO A 166 11.93 6.49 12.13
C PRO A 166 11.59 7.46 13.27
N GLY A 167 12.61 8.13 13.81
CA GLY A 167 12.43 9.25 14.74
C GLY A 167 12.36 10.60 14.03
N PRO A 168 12.02 11.69 14.73
CA PRO A 168 11.88 13.03 14.16
C PRO A 168 13.21 13.56 13.59
N ASP A 169 14.35 13.05 14.08
CA ASP A 169 15.69 13.41 13.62
C ASP A 169 16.23 12.50 12.49
N VAL A 170 15.41 11.64 11.87
CA VAL A 170 15.90 10.88 10.72
C VAL A 170 16.27 11.84 9.59
N ASP A 171 17.58 11.92 9.38
CA ASP A 171 18.21 12.86 8.46
C ASP A 171 17.65 12.69 7.04
N GLU A 172 17.44 13.79 6.34
CA GLU A 172 16.85 13.85 4.99
C GLU A 172 17.62 13.00 3.97
N THR A 173 18.87 12.68 4.30
CA THR A 173 19.78 11.77 3.58
C THR A 173 19.36 10.30 3.63
N ALA A 174 18.48 9.89 4.54
CA ALA A 174 17.89 8.56 4.59
C ALA A 174 16.73 8.36 3.61
N CYS A 175 16.23 9.45 3.00
CA CYS A 175 15.23 9.37 1.94
C CYS A 175 15.85 8.84 0.65
N LEU A 176 15.44 7.65 0.27
CA LEU A 176 15.85 7.03 -1.00
C LEU A 176 15.07 7.71 -2.15
N ASN A 177 15.79 8.15 -3.18
CA ASN A 177 15.21 8.78 -4.39
C ASN A 177 14.56 7.76 -5.33
#